data_AF-A0A6G0PHF2-F1
#
_entry.id   AF-A0A6G0PHF2-F1
#
_cell.length_a   1.000
_cell.length_b   1.000
_cell.length_c   1.000
_cell.angle_alpha   90.00
_cell.angle_beta   90.00
_cell.angle_gamma   90.00
#
_symmetry.space_group_name_H-M   'P 1'
#
loop_
_entity.id
_entity.type
_entity.pdbx_description
1 polymer ?
#
loop_
_entity_poly.entity_id
_entity_poly.type
_entity_poly.pdbx_seq_one_letter_code
_entity_poly.pdbx_strand_id
1 'polypeptide(L)'
;MVALRIPKNRSEIRRHTGLAPLRANATQWGSTFTMLERYVRIRDEIKRVDAVYDLVLKPAAHRRIVALTETLKTFNSIAEKRKAELTPEDQDAVAPFKLISEANVPAATTQQRARTRTQAHSGAEDFATALLRSDDAPS
;
A
#
# COMPACT_ATOMS: atom_id res chain seq x y z
N MET A 1 0.61 -4.97 -8.80
CA MET A 1 1.03 -5.65 -7.55
C MET A 1 -0.12 -6.19 -6.69
N VAL A 2 -1.37 -5.76 -6.87
CA VAL A 2 -2.50 -6.22 -6.03
C VAL A 2 -2.78 -7.72 -6.24
N ALA A 3 -2.72 -8.21 -7.48
CA ALA A 3 -2.95 -9.62 -7.80
C ALA A 3 -1.95 -10.57 -7.11
N LEU A 4 -0.68 -10.18 -6.96
CA LEU A 4 0.34 -10.98 -6.25
C LEU A 4 0.08 -11.10 -4.74
N ARG A 5 -0.76 -10.22 -4.18
CA ARG A 5 -1.12 -10.21 -2.76
C ARG A 5 -2.35 -11.04 -2.46
N ILE A 6 -3.06 -11.54 -3.47
CA ILE A 6 -4.19 -12.45 -3.29
C ILE A 6 -3.70 -13.68 -2.49
N PRO A 7 -4.43 -14.15 -1.46
CA PRO A 7 -3.96 -15.22 -0.57
C PRO A 7 -3.42 -16.45 -1.28
N LYS A 8 -4.10 -16.92 -2.33
CA LYS A 8 -3.66 -18.04 -3.18
C LYS A 8 -2.32 -17.77 -3.86
N ASN A 9 -2.18 -16.63 -4.52
CA ASN A 9 -0.93 -16.27 -5.20
C ASN A 9 0.21 -16.09 -4.18
N ARG A 10 -0.11 -15.52 -3.02
CA ARG A 10 0.84 -15.33 -1.93
C ARG A 10 1.28 -16.66 -1.31
N SER A 11 0.39 -17.64 -1.18
CA SER A 11 0.75 -18.98 -0.68
C SER A 11 1.65 -19.70 -1.67
N GLU A 12 1.36 -19.60 -2.98
CA GLU A 12 2.20 -20.22 -4.00
C GLU A 12 3.60 -19.57 -4.06
N ILE A 13 3.69 -18.24 -4.04
CA ILE A 13 5.00 -17.55 -3.96
C ILE A 13 5.78 -17.97 -2.70
N ARG A 14 5.11 -18.16 -1.55
CA ARG A 14 5.75 -18.57 -0.29
C ARG A 14 6.43 -19.93 -0.35
N ARG A 15 6.01 -20.82 -1.27
CA ARG A 15 6.67 -22.12 -1.47
C ARG A 15 8.07 -21.96 -2.08
N HIS A 16 8.30 -20.87 -2.81
CA HIS A 16 9.55 -20.60 -3.53
C HIS A 16 10.41 -19.52 -2.87
N THR A 17 9.82 -18.64 -2.07
CA THR A 17 10.55 -17.58 -1.35
C THR A 17 9.97 -17.25 0.01
N GLY A 18 10.83 -16.99 0.99
CA GLY A 18 10.43 -16.49 2.31
C GLY A 18 9.88 -15.05 2.28
N LEU A 19 10.02 -14.34 1.16
CA LEU A 19 9.58 -12.96 1.02
C LEU A 19 8.17 -12.88 0.42
N ALA A 20 7.36 -11.96 0.94
CA ALA A 20 6.01 -11.70 0.45
C ALA A 20 5.91 -10.30 -0.19
N PRO A 21 5.13 -10.16 -1.28
CA PRO A 21 4.79 -8.86 -1.85
C PRO A 21 4.15 -7.95 -0.79
N LEU A 22 4.63 -6.70 -0.70
CA LEU A 22 4.11 -5.69 0.21
C LEU A 22 3.09 -4.77 -0.47
N ARG A 23 2.26 -4.11 0.34
CA ARG A 23 1.42 -2.99 -0.08
C ARG A 23 2.23 -1.70 0.09
N ALA A 24 2.25 -0.84 -0.93
CA ALA A 24 2.74 0.53 -0.77
C ALA A 24 1.82 1.30 0.18
N ASN A 25 2.39 1.97 1.18
CA ASN A 25 1.69 3.00 1.93
C ASN A 25 1.72 4.31 1.13
N ALA A 26 0.55 4.88 0.84
CA ALA A 26 0.41 6.08 0.03
C ALA A 26 1.06 7.33 0.66
N THR A 27 1.24 7.34 1.99
CA THR A 27 1.73 8.52 2.71
C THR A 27 3.25 8.63 2.80
N GLN A 28 4.01 7.58 2.45
CA GLN A 28 5.46 7.57 2.69
C GLN A 28 6.24 6.90 1.56
N TRP A 29 7.11 7.68 0.92
CA TRP A 29 7.97 7.22 -0.17
C TRP A 29 8.91 6.07 0.24
N GLY A 30 9.34 6.01 1.51
CA GLY A 30 10.16 4.91 2.04
C GLY A 30 9.44 3.55 2.03
N SER A 31 8.12 3.53 2.25
CA SER A 31 7.30 2.32 2.12
C SER A 31 7.22 1.85 0.66
N THR A 32 7.01 2.80 -0.26
CA THR A 32 7.01 2.54 -1.70
C THR A 32 8.36 2.02 -2.17
N PHE A 33 9.46 2.60 -1.70
CA PHE A 33 10.82 2.13 -1.99
C PHE A 33 11.04 0.69 -1.51
N THR A 34 10.71 0.39 -0.25
CA THR A 34 10.81 -0.96 0.33
C THR A 34 10.00 -1.99 -0.46
N MET A 35 8.81 -1.61 -0.92
CA MET A 35 7.97 -2.48 -1.76
C MET A 35 8.64 -2.78 -3.12
N LEU A 36 9.18 -1.77 -3.79
CA LEU A 36 9.85 -1.94 -5.09
C LEU A 36 11.10 -2.81 -4.96
N GLU A 37 11.89 -2.60 -3.91
CA GLU A 37 13.08 -3.41 -3.64
C GLU A 37 12.71 -4.88 -3.39
N ARG A 38 11.67 -5.14 -2.58
CA ARG A 38 11.16 -6.51 -2.39
C ARG A 38 10.66 -7.13 -3.68
N TYR A 39 9.99 -6.36 -4.54
CA TYR A 39 9.51 -6.86 -5.83
C TYR A 39 10.68 -7.32 -6.71
N VAL A 40 11.72 -6.51 -6.84
CA VAL A 40 12.89 -6.85 -7.66
C VAL A 40 13.51 -8.18 -7.19
N ARG A 41 13.59 -8.40 -5.87
CA ARG A 41 14.11 -9.65 -5.28
C ARG A 41 13.23 -10.88 -5.53
N ILE A 42 11.91 -10.73 -5.51
CA ILE A 42 10.95 -11.84 -5.66
C ILE A 42 10.63 -12.15 -7.13
N ARG A 43 11.00 -11.27 -8.07
CA ARG A 43 10.58 -11.35 -9.48
C ARG A 43 10.94 -12.68 -10.13
N ASP A 44 12.16 -13.18 -9.95
CA ASP A 44 12.59 -14.42 -10.60
C ASP A 44 11.95 -15.66 -9.98
N GLU A 45 11.55 -15.57 -8.71
CA GLU A 45 10.74 -16.61 -8.05
C GLU A 45 9.32 -16.65 -8.59
N ILE A 46 8.70 -15.49 -8.85
CA ILE A 46 7.36 -15.43 -9.45
C ILE A 46 7.37 -16.09 -10.84
N LYS A 47 8.46 -15.95 -11.62
CA LYS A 47 8.57 -16.59 -12.94
C LYS A 47 8.56 -18.13 -12.88
N ARG A 48 8.91 -18.73 -11.72
CA ARG A 48 8.89 -20.19 -11.54
C ARG A 48 7.49 -20.72 -11.20
N VAL A 49 6.57 -19.83 -10.84
CA VAL A 49 5.20 -20.19 -10.46
C VAL A 49 4.28 -19.94 -11.65
N ASP A 50 3.93 -21.00 -12.37
CA ASP A 50 3.09 -20.94 -13.57
C ASP A 50 1.77 -20.17 -13.33
N ALA A 51 1.08 -20.48 -12.23
CA ALA A 51 -0.17 -19.82 -11.84
C ALA A 51 -0.07 -18.29 -11.59
N VAL A 52 1.13 -17.75 -11.45
CA VAL A 52 1.39 -16.33 -11.14
C VAL A 52 2.29 -15.69 -12.21
N TYR A 53 2.73 -16.45 -13.21
CA TYR A 53 3.63 -16.00 -14.26
C TYR A 53 3.04 -14.84 -15.07
N ASP A 54 1.76 -14.94 -15.45
CA ASP A 54 1.05 -13.91 -16.22
C ASP A 54 0.85 -12.60 -15.45
N LEU A 55 1.04 -12.63 -14.12
CA LEU A 55 0.94 -11.44 -13.26
C LEU A 55 2.26 -10.68 -13.15
N VAL A 56 3.35 -11.20 -13.74
CA VAL A 56 4.64 -10.52 -13.79
C VAL A 56 4.54 -9.30 -14.71
N LEU A 57 5.08 -8.17 -14.27
CA LEU A 57 5.12 -6.99 -15.13
C LEU A 57 5.94 -7.27 -16.39
N LYS A 58 5.45 -6.75 -17.52
CA LYS A 58 6.15 -6.81 -18.80
C LYS A 58 7.63 -6.41 -18.64
N PRO A 59 8.56 -7.01 -19.41
CA PRO A 59 10.00 -6.75 -19.27
C PRO A 59 10.38 -5.26 -19.33
N ALA A 60 9.69 -4.46 -20.15
CA ALA A 60 9.89 -3.01 -20.23
C ALA A 60 9.53 -2.29 -18.92
N ALA A 61 8.39 -2.64 -18.31
CA ALA A 61 7.97 -2.07 -17.02
C ALA A 61 8.89 -2.50 -15.88
N HIS A 62 9.40 -3.73 -15.91
CA HIS A 62 10.39 -4.17 -14.93
C HIS A 62 11.70 -3.34 -15.03
N ARG A 63 12.22 -3.10 -16.25
CA ARG A 63 13.40 -2.24 -16.45
C ARG A 63 13.20 -0.84 -15.87
N ARG A 64 12.02 -0.26 -16.06
CA ARG A 64 11.65 1.04 -15.45
C ARG A 64 11.64 0.99 -13.92
N ILE A 65 11.14 -0.09 -13.33
CA ILE A 65 11.14 -0.28 -11.87
C ILE A 65 12.56 -0.42 -11.33
N VAL A 66 13.44 -1.16 -12.01
CA VAL A 66 14.84 -1.32 -11.60
C VAL A 66 15.55 0.04 -11.60
N ALA A 67 15.46 0.78 -12.71
CA ALA A 67 16.04 2.12 -12.82
C ALA A 67 15.49 3.08 -11.74
N LEU A 68 14.16 3.06 -11.50
CA LEU A 68 13.55 3.85 -10.43
C LEU A 68 14.10 3.46 -9.05
N THR A 69 14.28 2.16 -8.80
CA THR A 69 14.79 1.67 -7.50
C THR A 69 16.22 2.12 -7.27
N GLU A 70 17.05 2.17 -8.32
CA GLU A 70 18.41 2.70 -8.25
C GLU A 70 18.42 4.19 -7.91
N THR A 71 17.61 5.00 -8.58
CA THR A 71 17.48 6.44 -8.27
C THR A 71 17.00 6.65 -6.83
N LEU A 72 16.02 5.86 -6.37
CA LEU A 72 15.48 5.96 -5.01
C LEU A 72 16.49 5.54 -3.94
N LYS A 73 17.44 4.62 -4.24
CA LYS A 73 18.52 4.29 -3.31
C LYS A 73 19.40 5.51 -3.02
N THR A 74 19.73 6.29 -4.04
CA THR A 74 20.52 7.53 -3.88
C THR A 74 19.77 8.54 -3.01
N PHE A 75 18.48 8.76 -3.27
CA PHE A 75 17.65 9.63 -2.43
C PHE A 75 17.56 9.12 -0.98
N ASN A 76 17.46 7.80 -0.78
CA ASN A 76 17.44 7.23 0.55
C ASN A 76 18.77 7.44 1.28
N SER A 77 19.91 7.26 0.61
CA SER A 77 21.21 7.56 1.20
C SER A 77 21.36 9.03 1.60
N ILE A 78 20.87 9.96 0.78
CA ILE A 78 20.89 11.40 1.09
C ILE A 78 19.98 11.72 2.27
N ALA A 79 18.77 11.12 2.30
CA ALA A 79 17.83 11.30 3.38
C ALA A 79 18.38 10.77 4.72
N GLU A 80 19.00 9.58 4.72
CA GLU A 80 19.64 9.03 5.91
C GLU A 80 20.84 9.87 6.36
N LYS A 81 21.67 10.36 5.42
CA LYS A 81 22.78 11.26 5.74
C LYS A 81 22.29 12.54 6.41
N ARG A 82 21.23 13.17 5.90
CA ARG A 82 20.65 14.38 6.51
C ARG A 82 20.07 14.12 7.90
N LYS A 83 19.43 12.96 8.11
CA LYS A 83 18.91 12.59 9.44
C LYS A 83 20.03 12.40 10.46
N ALA A 84 21.16 11.84 10.04
CA ALA A 84 22.34 11.66 10.90
C ALA A 84 23.05 12.97 11.23
N GLU A 85 22.90 13.99 10.38
CA GLU A 85 23.43 15.35 10.58
C GLU A 85 22.51 16.23 11.44
N LEU A 86 21.25 15.82 11.66
CA LEU A 86 20.33 16.49 12.59
C LEU A 86 20.71 16.18 14.05
N THR A 87 20.95 17.22 14.83
CA THR A 87 21.12 17.16 16.28
C THR A 87 19.87 16.58 16.98
N PRO A 88 20.00 15.87 18.12
CA PRO A 88 18.88 15.20 18.78
C PRO A 88 17.74 16.15 19.18
N GLU A 89 18.04 17.43 19.39
CA GLU A 89 17.06 18.50 19.69
C GLU A 89 16.13 18.77 18.49
N ASP A 90 16.62 18.66 17.26
CA ASP A 90 15.83 18.85 16.04
C ASP A 90 14.98 17.60 15.71
N GLN A 91 15.37 16.41 16.21
CA GLN A 91 14.59 15.19 16.00
C GLN A 91 13.31 15.17 16.85
N ASP A 92 13.35 15.74 18.06
CA ASP A 92 12.21 15.82 18.97
C ASP A 92 11.16 16.83 18.45
N ALA A 93 11.59 17.90 17.78
CA ALA A 93 10.70 18.86 17.12
C ALA A 93 9.92 18.27 15.92
N VAL A 94 10.41 17.18 15.31
CA VAL A 94 9.77 16.50 14.15
C VAL A 94 8.92 15.30 14.60
N ALA A 95 9.00 14.88 15.86
CA ALA A 95 8.17 13.82 16.44
C ALA A 95 6.65 13.99 16.22
N PRO A 96 6.06 15.21 16.26
CA PRO A 96 4.64 15.42 15.95
C PRO A 96 4.25 14.96 14.53
N PHE A 97 5.13 15.11 13.54
CA PHE A 97 4.87 14.68 12.17
C PHE A 97 4.98 13.17 11.99
N LYS A 98 5.77 12.49 12.83
CA LYS A 98 5.84 11.03 12.86
C LYS A 98 4.55 10.39 13.40
N LEU A 99 3.96 10.98 14.44
CA LEU A 99 2.75 10.47 15.10
C LEU A 99 1.52 10.42 14.17
N ILE A 100 1.39 11.35 13.23
CA ILE A 100 0.30 11.36 12.24
C ILE A 100 0.39 10.13 11.30
N SER A 101 1.61 9.61 11.07
CA SER A 101 1.82 8.43 10.21
C SER A 101 1.42 7.10 10.88
N GLU A 102 1.48 7.03 12.21
CA GLU A 102 1.12 5.84 13.00
C GLU A 102 -0.35 5.84 13.43
N ALA A 103 -0.96 7.01 13.65
CA ALA A 103 -2.36 7.16 14.06
C ALA A 103 -3.38 6.81 12.95
N ASN A 104 -2.96 6.73 11.68
CA ASN A 104 -3.86 6.45 10.56
C ASN A 104 -4.00 4.96 10.18
N VAL A 105 -3.62 4.05 11.09
CA VAL A 105 -4.06 2.65 11.04
C VAL A 105 -5.36 2.56 11.83
N PRO A 106 -6.56 2.53 11.20
CA PRO A 106 -7.74 2.15 11.96
C PRO A 106 -7.57 0.68 12.37
N ALA A 107 -7.26 0.49 13.66
CA ALA A 107 -7.49 -0.76 14.35
C ALA A 107 -8.96 -1.12 14.15
N ALA A 108 -9.24 -2.04 13.25
CA ALA A 108 -10.56 -2.64 13.15
C ALA A 108 -10.78 -3.41 14.47
N THR A 109 -11.56 -2.80 15.37
CA THR A 109 -12.15 -3.46 16.53
C THR A 109 -12.97 -4.65 16.02
N THR A 110 -12.38 -5.84 16.15
CA THR A 110 -12.94 -7.13 15.70
C THR A 110 -14.19 -7.58 16.49
N GLN A 111 -14.69 -6.83 17.47
CA GLN A 111 -15.80 -7.32 18.31
C GLN A 111 -17.20 -6.73 18.05
N GLN A 112 -17.37 -5.69 17.24
CA GLN A 112 -18.71 -5.08 17.05
C GLN A 112 -19.51 -5.60 15.85
N ARG A 113 -18.90 -6.33 14.90
CA ARG A 113 -19.59 -6.73 13.65
C ARG A 113 -20.48 -7.97 13.76
N ALA A 114 -20.53 -8.64 14.92
CA ALA A 114 -21.32 -9.87 15.09
C ALA A 114 -22.73 -9.67 15.67
N ARG A 115 -23.12 -8.46 16.12
CA ARG A 115 -24.36 -8.28 16.90
C ARG A 115 -25.48 -7.45 16.27
N THR A 116 -25.37 -7.01 15.02
CA THR A 116 -26.40 -6.15 14.40
C THR A 116 -26.99 -6.70 13.10
N ARG A 117 -26.98 -8.02 12.90
CA ARG A 117 -27.69 -8.65 11.76
C ARG A 117 -29.16 -8.97 12.05
N THR A 118 -29.80 -8.32 13.01
CA THR A 118 -31.23 -8.54 13.25
C THR A 118 -31.81 -7.35 14.00
N GLN A 119 -32.22 -6.31 13.27
CA GLN A 119 -33.38 -5.47 13.62
C GLN A 119 -33.59 -4.38 12.56
N ALA A 120 -34.84 -4.32 12.08
CA ALA A 120 -35.51 -3.19 11.42
C ALA A 120 -34.85 -2.66 10.12
N HIS A 121 -35.37 -2.95 8.93
CA HIS A 121 -36.65 -2.51 8.36
C HIS A 121 -36.90 -0.98 8.44
N SER A 122 -37.21 -0.44 7.25
CA SER A 122 -37.79 0.86 6.90
C SER A 122 -36.95 2.14 7.05
N GLY A 123 -36.69 2.77 5.90
CA GLY A 123 -36.75 4.22 5.75
C GLY A 123 -35.43 4.98 5.87
N ALA A 124 -34.63 5.00 4.81
CA ALA A 124 -33.75 6.13 4.51
C ALA A 124 -33.28 6.00 3.07
N GLU A 125 -33.59 7.00 2.27
CA GLU A 125 -33.16 7.11 0.88
C GLU A 125 -31.63 7.02 0.79
N ASP A 126 -31.13 6.18 -0.11
CA ASP A 126 -29.70 6.03 -0.35
C ASP A 126 -29.11 7.37 -0.82
N PHE A 127 -27.99 7.78 -0.20
CA PHE A 127 -27.22 8.99 -0.54
C PHE A 127 -26.87 9.09 -2.03
N ALA A 128 -26.82 7.96 -2.75
CA ALA A 128 -26.60 7.91 -4.19
C ALA A 128 -27.75 8.53 -4.99
N THR A 129 -28.99 8.45 -4.50
CA THR A 129 -30.18 8.98 -5.15
C THR A 129 -30.31 10.50 -4.98
N ALA A 130 -29.75 11.06 -3.90
CA ALA A 130 -29.79 12.50 -3.63
C ALA A 130 -28.88 13.32 -4.57
N LEU A 131 -27.78 12.74 -5.05
CA LEU A 131 -26.80 13.45 -5.90
C LEU A 131 -27.24 13.63 -7.36
N LEU A 132 -28.25 12.90 -7.83
CA LEU A 132 -28.72 12.97 -9.21
C LEU A 132 -29.87 13.97 -9.44
N ARG A 133 -30.39 14.61 -8.38
CA ARG A 133 -31.58 15.48 -8.48
C ARG A 133 -31.28 16.98 -8.59
N SER A 134 -30.02 17.41 -8.54
CA SER A 134 -29.67 18.83 -8.47
C SER A 134 -29.35 19.50 -9.81
N ASP A 135 -29.81 18.96 -10.95
CA ASP A 135 -29.54 19.56 -12.27
C ASP A 135 -30.81 19.96 -13.06
N ASP A 136 -31.94 20.19 -12.39
CA ASP A 136 -33.09 20.89 -12.99
C ASP A 136 -33.20 22.32 -12.45
N ALA A 137 -32.74 23.28 -13.24
CA ALA A 137 -33.01 24.71 -13.08
C ALA A 137 -34.31 25.07 -13.81
N PRO A 138 -35.24 25.87 -13.22
CA PRO A 138 -36.33 26.42 -14.00
C PRO A 138 -35.94 27.77 -14.65
N SER A 139 -36.51 27.97 -15.86
CA SER A 139 -36.47 29.15 -16.74
C SER A 139 -36.77 30.49 -16.08
#